data_AF-A0A3C0RWP1-F1
#
_entry.id   AF-A0A3C0RWP1-F1
#
_cell.length_a   1.000
_cell.length_b   1.000
_cell.length_c   1.000
_cell.angle_alpha   90.00
_cell.angle_beta   90.00
_cell.angle_gamma   90.00
#
_symmetry.space_group_name_H-M   'P 1'
#
loop_
_entity.id
_entity.type
_entity.pdbx_description
1 polymer ?
#
loop_
_entity_poly.entity_id
_entity_poly.type
_entity_poly.pdbx_seq_one_letter_code
_entity_poly.pdbx_strand_id
1 'polypeptide(L)'
;MKLETTMFQLSERNQCMNKISSYLSIRKWIVITLFNLLIVGIFGLIMRLKFLFPIPWIDQKNLMHAHSHFAFSAWVSQALMIFLIMTVLGIKTNQILCRKYQHILWANWTVSIGMLISFSVAGYSLCSIILSFLSILVSYWFCFQLVRDLKSSTLPPAISILIKSALFFNIFSSLGTYFLAYLKVSH
;
A
#
# COMPACT_ATOMS: atom_id res chain seq x y z
N MET A 1 -17.84 19.28 -24.61
CA MET A 1 -16.61 18.83 -23.88
C MET A 1 -16.82 18.51 -22.38
N LYS A 2 -17.40 19.39 -21.55
CA LYS A 2 -17.63 19.11 -20.09
C LYS A 2 -18.77 18.10 -19.79
N LEU A 3 -19.72 17.96 -20.73
CA LEU A 3 -20.83 17.00 -20.67
C LEU A 3 -20.42 15.56 -21.05
N GLU A 4 -19.50 15.40 -22.00
CA GLU A 4 -19.01 14.06 -22.40
C GLU A 4 -18.08 13.45 -21.36
N THR A 5 -17.28 14.27 -20.68
CA THR A 5 -16.41 13.84 -19.58
C THR A 5 -17.21 13.36 -18.36
N THR A 6 -18.32 14.03 -18.05
CA THR A 6 -19.24 13.60 -16.97
C THR A 6 -20.02 12.34 -17.32
N MET A 7 -20.43 12.19 -18.59
CA MET A 7 -21.06 10.96 -19.11
C MET A 7 -20.09 9.77 -19.13
N PHE A 8 -18.83 9.97 -19.49
CA PHE A 8 -17.79 8.95 -19.42
C PHE A 8 -17.50 8.53 -17.98
N GLN A 9 -17.43 9.48 -17.04
CA GLN A 9 -17.27 9.18 -15.61
C GLN A 9 -18.48 8.46 -15.00
N LEU A 10 -19.70 8.78 -15.44
CA LEU A 10 -20.91 8.06 -15.06
C LEU A 10 -20.93 6.65 -15.67
N SER A 11 -20.47 6.50 -16.92
CA SER A 11 -20.34 5.21 -17.59
C SER A 11 -19.31 4.30 -16.92
N GLU A 12 -18.10 4.80 -16.59
CA GLU A 12 -17.12 4.02 -15.82
C GLU A 12 -17.59 3.76 -14.38
N ARG A 13 -18.32 4.70 -13.74
CA ARG A 13 -19.01 4.43 -12.46
C ARG A 13 -19.99 3.28 -12.57
N ASN A 14 -20.82 3.28 -13.61
CA ASN A 14 -21.85 2.27 -13.82
C ASN A 14 -21.24 0.93 -14.22
N GLN A 15 -20.14 0.92 -14.97
CA GLN A 15 -19.40 -0.29 -15.33
C GLN A 15 -18.69 -0.92 -14.13
N CYS A 16 -18.27 -0.10 -13.16
CA CYS A 16 -17.75 -0.53 -11.87
C CYS A 16 -18.85 -1.15 -10.97
N MET A 17 -20.11 -0.74 -11.13
CA MET A 17 -21.25 -1.22 -10.33
C MET A 17 -21.93 -2.49 -10.89
N ASN A 18 -21.89 -2.72 -12.22
CA ASN A 18 -22.75 -3.72 -12.87
C ASN A 18 -22.18 -5.13 -13.06
N LYS A 19 -21.01 -5.48 -12.49
CA LYS A 19 -20.49 -6.86 -12.60
C LYS A 19 -20.50 -7.54 -11.24
N ILE A 20 -21.35 -8.56 -11.15
CA ILE A 20 -21.82 -9.30 -9.97
C ILE A 20 -20.71 -10.10 -9.24
N SER A 21 -20.83 -10.14 -7.91
CA SER A 21 -20.37 -11.18 -6.96
C SER A 21 -18.86 -11.43 -6.75
N SER A 22 -18.17 -10.52 -6.04
CA SER A 22 -17.16 -10.83 -4.99
C SER A 22 -16.42 -9.57 -4.48
N TYR A 23 -17.08 -8.42 -4.38
CA TYR A 23 -16.38 -7.14 -4.18
C TYR A 23 -16.46 -6.67 -2.72
N LEU A 24 -15.29 -6.37 -2.12
CA LEU A 24 -15.21 -5.80 -0.78
C LEU A 24 -15.64 -4.32 -0.78
N SER A 25 -16.52 -3.96 0.16
CA SER A 25 -16.78 -2.56 0.49
C SER A 25 -15.53 -1.90 1.09
N ILE A 26 -15.38 -0.60 0.90
CA ILE A 26 -14.30 0.20 1.50
C ILE A 26 -14.23 0.00 3.02
N ARG A 27 -15.38 -0.11 3.70
CA ARG A 27 -15.43 -0.40 5.13
C ARG A 27 -14.68 -1.68 5.50
N LYS A 28 -14.82 -2.74 4.69
CA LYS A 28 -14.11 -4.02 4.94
C LYS A 28 -12.61 -3.86 4.74
N TRP A 29 -12.18 -3.09 3.73
CA TRP A 29 -10.77 -2.76 3.53
C TRP A 29 -10.17 -1.99 4.71
N ILE A 30 -10.89 -1.01 5.25
CA ILE A 30 -10.46 -0.28 6.45
C ILE A 30 -10.31 -1.22 7.65
N VAL A 31 -11.26 -2.15 7.85
CA VAL A 31 -11.17 -3.17 8.91
C VAL A 31 -9.94 -4.08 8.72
N ILE A 32 -9.64 -4.49 7.49
CA ILE A 32 -8.41 -5.26 7.19
C ILE A 32 -7.16 -4.45 7.56
N THR A 33 -7.12 -3.17 7.20
CA THR A 33 -5.99 -2.28 7.54
C THR A 33 -5.84 -2.09 9.05
N LEU A 34 -6.95 -1.96 9.80
CA LEU A 34 -6.93 -1.91 11.26
C LEU A 34 -6.48 -3.24 11.89
N PHE A 35 -6.86 -4.36 11.28
CA PHE A 35 -6.36 -5.67 11.72
C PHE A 35 -4.85 -5.81 11.50
N ASN A 36 -4.32 -5.29 10.38
CA ASN A 36 -2.87 -5.25 10.16
C ASN A 36 -2.16 -4.41 11.23
N LEU A 37 -2.75 -3.29 11.69
CA LEU A 37 -2.19 -2.51 12.81
C LEU A 37 -2.11 -3.32 14.10
N LEU A 38 -3.09 -4.17 14.39
CA LEU A 38 -3.05 -5.06 15.55
C LEU A 38 -1.87 -6.04 15.45
N ILE A 39 -1.64 -6.63 14.28
CA ILE A 39 -0.49 -7.51 14.04
C ILE A 39 0.84 -6.74 14.24
N VAL A 40 0.95 -5.52 13.69
CA VAL A 40 2.11 -4.64 13.89
C VAL A 40 2.34 -4.40 15.38
N GLY A 41 1.29 -4.08 16.14
CA GLY A 41 1.37 -3.87 17.59
C GLY A 41 1.88 -5.10 18.34
N ILE A 42 1.40 -6.30 17.98
CA ILE A 42 1.88 -7.56 18.56
C ILE A 42 3.37 -7.76 18.27
N PHE A 43 3.82 -7.57 17.02
CA PHE A 43 5.24 -7.69 16.67
C PHE A 43 6.10 -6.65 17.41
N GLY A 44 5.60 -5.43 17.58
CA GLY A 44 6.25 -4.39 18.38
C GLY A 44 6.42 -4.80 19.84
N LEU A 45 5.38 -5.41 20.42
CA LEU A 45 5.41 -5.93 21.78
C LEU A 45 6.41 -7.10 21.92
N ILE A 46 6.44 -8.03 20.95
CA ILE A 46 7.40 -9.14 20.94
C ILE A 46 8.84 -8.63 20.92
N MET A 47 9.15 -7.63 20.09
CA MET A 47 10.50 -7.03 20.04
C MET A 47 10.90 -6.44 21.39
N ARG A 48 9.96 -5.85 22.13
CA ARG A 48 10.21 -5.28 23.46
C ARG A 48 10.35 -6.36 24.53
N LEU A 49 9.54 -7.41 24.48
CA LEU A 49 9.69 -8.56 25.38
C LEU A 49 11.03 -9.25 25.20
N LYS A 50 11.53 -9.33 23.95
CA LYS A 50 12.84 -9.93 23.67
C LYS A 50 14.00 -9.17 24.32
N PHE A 51 13.85 -7.87 24.55
CA PHE A 51 14.84 -7.09 25.28
C PHE A 51 14.90 -7.49 26.77
N LEU A 52 13.77 -7.88 27.36
CA LEU A 52 13.69 -8.32 28.76
C LEU A 52 14.01 -9.81 28.92
N PHE A 53 13.64 -10.64 27.94
CA PHE A 53 13.84 -12.09 27.96
C PHE A 53 14.56 -12.55 26.68
N PRO A 54 15.80 -13.06 26.77
CA PRO A 54 16.54 -13.51 25.60
C PRO A 54 15.92 -14.80 25.04
N ILE A 55 15.09 -14.67 24.01
CA ILE A 55 14.52 -15.81 23.27
C ILE A 55 15.56 -16.24 22.21
N PRO A 56 16.16 -17.44 22.33
CA PRO A 56 17.27 -17.87 21.47
C PRO A 56 16.87 -18.18 20.02
N TRP A 57 15.58 -18.45 19.77
CA TRP A 57 15.07 -18.89 18.47
C TRP A 57 14.69 -17.76 17.51
N ILE A 58 14.65 -16.50 17.97
CA ILE A 58 14.18 -15.36 17.17
C ILE A 58 15.32 -14.36 17.05
N ASP A 59 15.75 -14.03 15.83
CA ASP A 59 16.71 -12.96 15.61
C ASP A 59 16.06 -11.58 15.69
N GLN A 60 16.65 -10.67 16.49
CA GLN A 60 16.07 -9.34 16.70
C GLN A 60 16.07 -8.53 15.40
N LYS A 61 17.13 -8.64 14.59
CA LYS A 61 17.26 -7.93 13.32
C LYS A 61 16.18 -8.37 12.33
N ASN A 62 15.96 -9.68 12.21
CA ASN A 62 14.95 -10.26 11.32
C ASN A 62 13.54 -9.81 11.70
N LEU A 63 13.22 -9.85 13.00
CA LEU A 63 11.93 -9.39 13.51
C LEU A 63 11.73 -7.88 13.30
N MET A 64 12.79 -7.08 13.46
CA MET A 64 12.75 -5.64 13.22
C MET A 64 12.48 -5.30 11.74
N HIS A 65 13.14 -6.01 10.81
CA HIS A 65 12.88 -5.85 9.37
C HIS A 65 11.44 -6.29 9.02
N ALA A 66 10.99 -7.44 9.53
CA ALA A 66 9.63 -7.90 9.32
C ALA A 66 8.59 -6.87 9.81
N HIS A 67 8.78 -6.36 11.04
CA HIS A 67 7.88 -5.39 11.66
C HIS A 67 7.81 -4.08 10.88
N SER A 68 8.96 -3.48 10.54
CA SER A 68 8.98 -2.18 9.87
C SER A 68 8.41 -2.26 8.45
N HIS A 69 8.83 -3.26 7.66
CA HIS A 69 8.30 -3.43 6.30
C HIS A 69 6.80 -3.72 6.30
N PHE A 70 6.30 -4.53 7.24
CA PHE A 70 4.87 -4.80 7.36
C PHE A 70 4.08 -3.58 7.86
N ALA A 71 4.61 -2.83 8.84
CA ALA A 71 3.99 -1.60 9.33
C ALA A 71 3.82 -0.54 8.24
N PHE A 72 4.87 -0.31 7.45
CA PHE A 72 4.82 0.67 6.38
C PHE A 72 3.96 0.19 5.21
N SER A 73 4.14 -1.04 4.71
CA SER A 73 3.43 -1.50 3.51
C SER A 73 1.98 -1.95 3.76
N ALA A 74 1.74 -2.79 4.77
CA ALA A 74 0.43 -3.42 5.01
C ALA A 74 -0.55 -2.53 5.77
N TRP A 75 -0.02 -1.63 6.60
CA TRP A 75 -0.83 -0.71 7.41
C TRP A 75 -0.81 0.71 6.83
N VAL A 76 0.32 1.43 6.88
CA VAL A 76 0.37 2.85 6.48
C VAL A 76 0.06 3.04 5.00
N SER A 77 0.80 2.38 4.11
CA SER A 77 0.59 2.51 2.66
C SER A 77 -0.80 2.03 2.26
N GLN A 78 -1.28 0.90 2.81
CA GLN A 78 -2.64 0.43 2.56
C GLN A 78 -3.71 1.46 2.98
N ALA A 79 -3.57 2.08 4.16
CA ALA A 79 -4.47 3.11 4.65
C ALA A 79 -4.48 4.34 3.73
N LEU A 80 -3.27 4.81 3.36
CA LEU A 80 -3.10 5.96 2.47
C LEU A 80 -3.66 5.69 1.08
N MET A 81 -3.44 4.50 0.53
CA MET A 81 -3.99 4.11 -0.76
C MET A 81 -5.52 4.18 -0.73
N ILE A 82 -6.16 3.58 0.28
CA ILE A 82 -7.63 3.62 0.42
C ILE A 82 -8.11 5.08 0.52
N PHE A 83 -7.47 5.90 1.36
CA PHE A 83 -7.83 7.31 1.55
C PHE A 83 -7.70 8.13 0.26
N LEU A 84 -6.59 7.96 -0.47
CA LEU A 84 -6.35 8.65 -1.74
C LEU A 84 -7.37 8.22 -2.80
N ILE A 85 -7.69 6.93 -2.90
CA ILE A 85 -8.71 6.44 -3.85
C ILE A 85 -10.07 7.03 -3.52
N MET A 86 -10.46 7.05 -2.25
CA MET A 86 -11.73 7.66 -1.81
C MET A 86 -11.80 9.14 -2.19
N THR A 87 -10.70 9.86 -2.01
CA THR A 87 -10.61 11.30 -2.30
C THR A 87 -10.69 11.57 -3.81
N VAL A 88 -9.92 10.83 -4.62
CA VAL A 88 -9.88 11.01 -6.09
C VAL A 88 -11.19 10.61 -6.77
N LEU A 89 -11.82 9.52 -6.32
CA LEU A 89 -13.07 9.04 -6.90
C LEU A 89 -14.32 9.66 -6.26
N GLY A 90 -14.18 10.42 -5.16
CA GLY A 90 -15.30 10.99 -4.42
C GLY A 90 -16.27 9.95 -3.84
N ILE A 91 -15.76 8.76 -3.51
CA ILE A 91 -16.56 7.62 -3.04
C ILE A 91 -16.63 7.56 -1.51
N LYS A 92 -17.78 7.16 -0.97
CA LYS A 92 -18.03 7.03 0.48
C LYS A 92 -17.71 5.62 0.98
N THR A 93 -17.49 5.47 2.28
CA THR A 93 -17.11 4.21 2.95
C THR A 93 -18.06 3.04 2.71
N ASN A 94 -19.34 3.30 2.47
CA ASN A 94 -20.35 2.26 2.20
C ASN A 94 -20.36 1.79 0.74
N GLN A 95 -19.66 2.49 -0.16
CA GLN A 95 -19.62 2.13 -1.57
C GLN A 95 -18.61 1.00 -1.83
N ILE A 96 -18.83 0.31 -2.94
CA ILE A 96 -17.96 -0.78 -3.40
C ILE A 96 -16.78 -0.17 -4.15
N LEU A 97 -15.58 -0.63 -3.83
CA LEU A 97 -14.37 -0.18 -4.50
C LEU A 97 -14.25 -0.82 -5.90
N CYS A 98 -13.83 -0.04 -6.90
CA CYS A 98 -13.69 -0.58 -8.25
C CYS A 98 -12.65 -1.69 -8.35
N ARG A 99 -12.93 -2.65 -9.25
CA ARG A 99 -12.13 -3.87 -9.43
C ARG A 99 -10.65 -3.59 -9.62
N LYS A 100 -10.31 -2.58 -10.43
CA LYS A 100 -8.91 -2.17 -10.70
C LYS A 100 -8.16 -1.90 -9.38
N TYR A 101 -8.76 -1.09 -8.50
CA TYR A 101 -8.18 -0.73 -7.21
C TYR A 101 -8.17 -1.87 -6.20
N GLN A 102 -9.19 -2.73 -6.21
CA GLN A 102 -9.17 -3.92 -5.35
C GLN A 102 -8.01 -4.86 -5.68
N HIS A 103 -7.67 -5.05 -6.97
CA HIS A 103 -6.52 -5.88 -7.35
C HIS A 103 -5.21 -5.28 -6.81
N ILE A 104 -5.06 -3.96 -6.89
CA ILE A 104 -3.87 -3.27 -6.37
C ILE A 104 -3.80 -3.40 -4.83
N LEU A 105 -4.91 -3.21 -4.13
CA LEU A 105 -4.96 -3.36 -2.66
C LEU A 105 -4.72 -4.80 -2.20
N TRP A 106 -5.23 -5.79 -2.93
CA TRP A 106 -4.93 -7.19 -2.69
C TRP A 106 -3.47 -7.51 -2.95
N ALA A 107 -2.91 -7.04 -4.07
CA ALA A 107 -1.50 -7.24 -4.40
C ALA A 107 -0.57 -6.62 -3.34
N ASN A 108 -0.88 -5.42 -2.85
CA ASN A 108 -0.09 -4.81 -1.78
C ASN A 108 -0.17 -5.66 -0.49
N TRP A 109 -1.39 -6.05 -0.10
CA TRP A 109 -1.60 -6.87 1.11
C TRP A 109 -0.90 -8.24 1.06
N THR A 110 -1.01 -8.96 -0.07
CA THR A 110 -0.38 -10.28 -0.22
C THR A 110 1.14 -10.19 -0.23
N VAL A 111 1.71 -9.19 -0.92
CA VAL A 111 3.16 -8.94 -0.92
C VAL A 111 3.64 -8.58 0.49
N SER A 112 2.90 -7.72 1.20
CA SER A 112 3.24 -7.37 2.59
C SER A 112 3.24 -8.56 3.54
N ILE A 113 2.26 -9.45 3.45
CA ILE A 113 2.24 -10.68 4.26
C ILE A 113 3.39 -11.61 3.86
N GLY A 114 3.66 -11.74 2.57
CA GLY A 114 4.82 -12.49 2.09
C GLY A 114 6.12 -11.96 2.69
N MET A 115 6.31 -10.64 2.71
CA MET A 115 7.47 -10.01 3.35
C MET A 115 7.54 -10.33 4.85
N LEU A 116 6.42 -10.21 5.57
CA LEU A 116 6.36 -10.51 7.01
C LEU A 116 6.84 -11.94 7.30
N ILE A 117 6.34 -12.93 6.55
CA ILE A 117 6.70 -14.34 6.72
C ILE A 117 8.17 -14.56 6.32
N SER A 118 8.59 -14.04 5.17
CA SER A 118 9.95 -14.21 4.66
C SER A 118 11.00 -13.61 5.59
N PHE A 119 10.79 -12.38 6.08
CA PHE A 119 11.70 -11.76 7.04
C PHE A 119 11.67 -12.45 8.41
N SER A 120 10.53 -12.98 8.85
CA SER A 120 10.45 -13.67 10.15
C SER A 120 11.12 -15.05 10.14
N VAL A 121 10.99 -15.81 9.04
CA VAL A 121 11.51 -17.20 8.94
C VAL A 121 12.90 -17.25 8.33
N ALA A 122 13.09 -16.61 7.17
CA ALA A 122 14.33 -16.68 6.39
C ALA A 122 15.26 -15.47 6.61
N GLY A 123 14.83 -14.46 7.37
CA GLY A 123 15.59 -13.24 7.60
C GLY A 123 15.86 -12.43 6.33
N TYR A 124 17.06 -11.84 6.25
CA TYR A 124 17.53 -11.07 5.10
C TYR A 124 18.00 -11.98 3.95
N SER A 125 17.09 -12.82 3.45
CA SER A 125 17.34 -13.72 2.32
C SER A 125 16.93 -13.07 0.98
N LEU A 126 17.37 -13.68 -0.13
CA LEU A 126 16.99 -13.26 -1.49
C LEU A 126 15.47 -13.17 -1.67
N CYS A 127 14.69 -14.05 -1.03
CA CYS A 127 13.24 -14.02 -1.08
C CYS A 127 12.67 -12.70 -0.52
N SER A 128 13.20 -12.23 0.61
CA SER A 128 12.77 -10.99 1.26
C SER A 128 13.11 -9.76 0.43
N ILE A 129 14.24 -9.77 -0.29
CA ILE A 129 14.64 -8.70 -1.21
C ILE A 129 13.70 -8.65 -2.42
N ILE A 130 13.42 -9.80 -3.04
CA ILE A 130 12.52 -9.89 -4.20
C ILE A 130 11.12 -9.40 -3.83
N LEU A 131 10.60 -9.81 -2.66
CA LEU A 131 9.30 -9.35 -2.19
C LEU A 131 9.27 -7.85 -1.89
N SER A 132 10.35 -7.30 -1.33
CA SER A 132 10.47 -5.86 -1.10
C SER A 132 10.50 -5.08 -2.42
N PHE A 133 11.23 -5.56 -3.42
CA PHE A 133 11.23 -4.98 -4.76
C PHE A 133 9.84 -5.05 -5.40
N LEU A 134 9.14 -6.18 -5.26
CA LEU A 134 7.78 -6.35 -5.76
C LEU A 134 6.79 -5.36 -5.11
N SER A 135 6.98 -5.05 -3.82
CA SER A 135 6.15 -4.04 -3.14
C SER A 135 6.30 -2.64 -3.75
N ILE A 136 7.51 -2.27 -4.19
CA ILE A 136 7.78 -1.00 -4.87
C ILE A 136 7.08 -0.99 -6.24
N LEU A 137 7.11 -2.10 -6.98
CA LEU A 137 6.39 -2.23 -8.25
C LEU A 137 4.87 -2.04 -8.09
N VAL A 138 4.28 -2.61 -7.02
CA VAL A 138 2.86 -2.40 -6.71
C VAL A 138 2.56 -0.93 -6.40
N SER A 139 3.45 -0.26 -5.63
CA SER A 139 3.35 1.17 -5.33
C SER A 139 3.41 2.04 -6.60
N TYR A 140 4.27 1.69 -7.56
CA TYR A 140 4.36 2.38 -8.85
C TYR A 140 3.12 2.16 -9.71
N TRP A 141 2.60 0.93 -9.73
CA TRP A 141 1.35 0.61 -10.43
C TRP A 141 0.17 1.42 -9.86
N PHE A 142 0.07 1.51 -8.53
CA PHE A 142 -0.89 2.35 -7.85
C PHE A 142 -0.76 3.83 -8.25
N CYS A 143 0.46 4.38 -8.19
CA CYS A 143 0.73 5.76 -8.53
C CYS A 143 0.30 6.09 -9.97
N PHE A 144 0.65 5.23 -10.93
CA PHE A 144 0.28 5.42 -12.33
C PHE A 144 -1.24 5.43 -12.51
N GLN A 145 -1.96 4.50 -11.88
CA GLN A 145 -3.41 4.43 -11.96
C GLN A 145 -4.08 5.66 -11.33
N LEU A 146 -3.60 6.09 -10.15
CA LEU A 146 -4.17 7.23 -9.45
C LEU A 146 -3.92 8.56 -10.19
N VAL A 147 -2.74 8.77 -10.79
CA VAL A 147 -2.47 9.96 -11.61
C VAL A 147 -3.41 10.03 -12.81
N ARG A 148 -3.71 8.89 -13.45
CA ARG A 148 -4.64 8.83 -14.58
C ARG A 148 -6.03 9.25 -14.17
N ASP A 149 -6.54 8.71 -13.06
CA ASP A 149 -7.88 9.01 -12.58
C ASP A 149 -7.97 10.45 -12.02
N LEU A 150 -6.87 10.98 -11.46
CA LEU A 150 -6.76 12.35 -10.99
C LEU A 150 -6.95 13.37 -12.11
N LYS A 151 -6.44 13.11 -13.32
CA LYS A 151 -6.62 14.00 -14.49
C LYS A 151 -8.08 14.16 -14.89
N SER A 152 -8.90 13.14 -14.64
CA SER A 152 -10.33 13.15 -14.95
C SER A 152 -11.19 13.62 -13.77
N SER A 153 -10.59 13.80 -12.58
CA SER A 153 -11.33 14.15 -11.36
C SER A 153 -11.76 15.63 -11.35
N THR A 154 -12.90 15.91 -10.72
CA THR A 154 -13.43 17.27 -10.52
C THR A 154 -12.93 17.89 -9.21
N LEU A 155 -11.73 17.51 -8.75
CA LEU A 155 -11.18 18.00 -7.49
C LEU A 155 -10.68 19.45 -7.61
N PRO A 156 -10.69 20.22 -6.50
CA PRO A 156 -10.05 21.53 -6.45
C PRO A 156 -8.56 21.43 -6.87
N PRO A 157 -8.03 22.44 -7.57
CA PRO A 157 -6.66 22.41 -8.10
C PRO A 157 -5.61 22.26 -7.00
N ALA A 158 -5.82 22.87 -5.83
CA ALA A 158 -4.93 22.74 -4.67
C ALA A 158 -4.79 21.29 -4.19
N ILE A 159 -5.90 20.55 -4.10
CA ILE A 159 -5.92 19.15 -3.68
C ILE A 159 -5.25 18.27 -4.74
N SER A 160 -5.53 18.54 -6.02
CA SER A 160 -4.92 17.81 -7.13
C SER A 160 -3.39 17.97 -7.16
N ILE A 161 -2.88 19.18 -6.93
CA ILE A 161 -1.44 19.43 -6.80
C ILE A 161 -0.87 18.67 -5.61
N LEU A 162 -1.52 18.70 -4.45
CA LEU A 162 -1.05 17.99 -3.25
C LEU A 162 -0.94 16.47 -3.50
N ILE A 163 -1.96 15.86 -4.11
CA ILE A 163 -1.96 14.43 -4.42
C ILE A 163 -0.86 14.11 -5.45
N LYS A 164 -0.72 14.93 -6.50
CA LYS A 164 0.32 14.75 -7.52
C LYS A 164 1.72 14.86 -6.92
N SER A 165 1.94 15.82 -6.02
CA SER A 165 3.20 15.99 -5.30
C SER A 165 3.48 14.81 -4.38
N ALA A 166 2.49 14.33 -3.62
CA ALA A 166 2.64 13.17 -2.74
C ALA A 166 3.05 11.92 -3.53
N LEU A 167 2.43 11.68 -4.68
CA LEU A 167 2.78 10.59 -5.58
C LEU A 167 4.18 10.74 -6.19
N PHE A 168 4.56 11.96 -6.58
CA PHE A 168 5.90 12.25 -7.07
C PHE A 168 6.97 11.99 -6.00
N PHE A 169 6.76 12.48 -4.77
CA PHE A 169 7.69 12.25 -3.66
C PHE A 169 7.79 10.78 -3.25
N ASN A 170 6.71 10.00 -3.41
CA ASN A 170 6.75 8.55 -3.17
C ASN A 170 7.70 7.83 -4.15
N ILE A 171 7.67 8.19 -5.43
CA ILE A 171 8.62 7.65 -6.43
C ILE A 171 10.02 8.23 -6.25
N PHE A 172 10.13 9.51 -5.89
CA PHE A 172 11.42 10.14 -5.65
C PHE A 172 12.13 9.53 -4.44
N SER A 173 11.40 9.19 -3.38
CA SER A 173 11.94 8.60 -2.17
C SER A 173 12.56 7.22 -2.39
N SER A 174 12.00 6.39 -3.28
CA SER A 174 12.58 5.07 -3.60
C SER A 174 13.92 5.17 -4.34
N LEU A 175 14.25 6.30 -4.97
CA LEU A 175 15.60 6.55 -5.50
C LEU A 175 16.65 6.58 -4.39
N GLY A 176 16.30 7.09 -3.21
CA GLY A 176 17.18 7.09 -2.04
C GLY A 176 17.57 5.68 -1.60
N THR A 177 16.65 4.71 -1.68
CA THR A 177 16.98 3.30 -1.36
C THR A 177 17.94 2.66 -2.36
N TYR A 178 17.85 3.01 -3.65
CA TYR A 178 18.83 2.54 -4.65
C TYR A 178 20.21 3.15 -4.43
N PHE A 179 20.28 4.43 -4.07
CA PHE A 179 21.54 5.10 -3.75
C PHE A 179 22.22 4.48 -2.53
N LEU A 180 21.45 4.10 -1.50
CA LEU A 180 21.98 3.42 -0.31
C LEU A 180 22.56 2.04 -0.64
N ALA A 181 21.92 1.30 -1.55
CA ALA A 181 22.44 0.02 -2.03
C ALA A 181 23.76 0.19 -2.80
N TYR A 182 23.87 1.23 -3.63
CA TYR A 182 25.12 1.58 -4.32
C TYR A 182 26.25 1.87 -3.32
N LEU A 183 25.99 2.69 -2.30
CA LEU A 183 26.98 3.02 -1.27
C LEU A 183 27.50 1.78 -0.53
N LYS A 184 26.62 0.82 -0.20
CA LYS A 184 26.98 -0.44 0.46
C LYS A 184 27.83 -1.38 -0.41
N VAL A 185 27.83 -1.21 -1.73
CA VAL A 185 28.62 -2.02 -2.66
C VAL A 185 29.96 -1.35 -2.97
N SER A 186 30.00 -0.01 -2.95
CA SER A 186 31.20 0.77 -3.25
C SER A 186 32.19 0.91 -2.07
N HIS A 187 31.77 0.57 -0.85
CA HIS A 187 32.56 0.68 0.39
C HIS A 187 32.59 -0.65 1.13
#